data_AF-A0A165A861-F1
#
_entry.id   AF-A0A165A861-F1
#
_cell.length_a   1.000
_cell.length_b   1.000
_cell.length_c   1.000
_cell.angle_alpha   90.00
_cell.angle_beta   90.00
_cell.angle_gamma   90.00
#
_symmetry.space_group_name_H-M   'P 1'
#
loop_
_entity.id
_entity.type
_entity.pdbx_description
1 polymer ?
#
loop_
_entity_poly.entity_id
_entity_poly.type
_entity_poly.pdbx_seq_one_letter_code
_entity_poly.pdbx_strand_id
1 'polypeptide(L)'
;MPKINGYEAWVEIDGEKLDAFQLEVDEDQDDNELEDDGSTKLITRLSCYIPSEAGKVFRICATIQRVPTSFLVSMLARVDGKKIFDTEFSVDEKCPEEPGRISFEEYRVDSKHKTKLMFDNITLTDDDTVSEKDDKRLAQLGTICVEIEPGIWVKRKRPRAPPKTTRLKKFSPVHEQHKIGGSHCLQIADLILDPVKLRKGCVRYDWKRLERKRMYEFTFKYGPLDWLQAKGYAPLIKRLPDAPPSPPMIIEESPRIEPLELSPVDPPRIEPSDITMAEPQPENTESSNIMGVDSIKVEPVDIKIKKEDFPEFKPIPVKKEESPEIEFIGIKTETSADVKPVLASQVDEDAGTLLNPEDALAFKLLREKMEAERRRQSRIVKPEPLIIGSLIAGQTIDLTLDDD
;
A
#
# COMPACT_ATOMS: atom_id res chain seq x y z
N MET A 1 1.06 14.94 -9.65
CA MET A 1 1.01 13.55 -9.14
C MET A 1 2.07 12.73 -9.83
N PRO A 2 2.78 11.85 -9.09
CA PRO A 2 3.95 11.16 -9.62
C PRO A 2 3.52 10.16 -10.70
N LYS A 3 4.13 10.28 -11.88
CA LYS A 3 3.86 9.44 -13.04
C LYS A 3 5.19 9.06 -13.69
N ILE A 4 5.38 7.77 -13.94
CA ILE A 4 6.57 7.23 -14.58
C ILE A 4 6.22 6.03 -15.45
N ASN A 5 6.74 5.98 -16.68
CA ASN A 5 6.62 4.81 -17.58
C ASN A 5 5.19 4.24 -17.74
N GLY A 6 4.17 5.11 -17.71
CA GLY A 6 2.76 4.71 -17.82
C GLY A 6 2.12 4.25 -16.50
N TYR A 7 2.88 4.21 -15.41
CA TYR A 7 2.39 4.01 -14.05
C TYR A 7 2.15 5.36 -13.39
N GLU A 8 1.04 5.48 -12.67
CA GLU A 8 0.71 6.65 -11.88
C GLU A 8 0.13 6.19 -10.56
N ALA A 9 0.57 6.77 -9.45
CA ALA A 9 0.01 6.53 -8.14
C ALA A 9 -0.40 7.86 -7.50
N TRP A 10 -1.47 7.83 -6.70
CA TRP A 10 -1.94 9.00 -5.96
C TRP A 10 -2.77 8.60 -4.74
N VAL A 11 -3.06 9.60 -3.90
CA VAL A 11 -3.93 9.46 -2.74
C VAL A 11 -5.16 10.35 -2.94
N GLU A 12 -6.33 9.83 -2.59
CA GLU A 12 -7.60 10.55 -2.58
C GLU A 12 -8.11 10.73 -1.15
N ILE A 13 -8.70 11.89 -0.86
CA ILE A 13 -9.53 12.13 0.33
C ILE A 13 -10.91 12.56 -0.18
N ASP A 14 -11.98 11.95 0.33
CA ASP A 14 -13.36 12.27 -0.05
C ASP A 14 -13.62 12.18 -1.58
N GLY A 15 -12.85 11.33 -2.29
CA GLY A 15 -12.93 11.14 -3.74
C GLY A 15 -12.16 12.17 -4.57
N GLU A 16 -11.55 13.15 -3.92
CA GLU A 16 -10.70 14.15 -4.56
C GLU A 16 -9.24 13.74 -4.52
N LYS A 17 -8.56 13.83 -5.66
CA LYS A 17 -7.12 13.59 -5.77
C LYS A 17 -6.37 14.71 -5.06
N LEU A 18 -5.52 14.36 -4.11
CA LEU A 18 -4.72 15.34 -3.38
C LEU A 18 -3.71 16.05 -4.29
N ASP A 19 -3.21 17.20 -3.84
CA ASP A 19 -2.06 17.83 -4.47
C ASP A 19 -0.76 17.15 -4.06
N ALA A 20 0.20 17.11 -4.98
CA ALA A 20 1.53 16.58 -4.73
C ALA A 20 2.56 17.69 -4.91
N PHE A 21 3.40 17.89 -3.89
CA PHE A 21 4.42 18.91 -3.85
C PHE A 21 5.82 18.30 -3.85
N GLN A 22 6.81 19.04 -4.35
CA GLN A 22 8.22 18.64 -4.44
C GLN A 22 8.42 17.20 -4.90
N LEU A 23 8.17 16.95 -6.19
CA LEU A 23 8.44 15.65 -6.77
C LEU A 23 9.94 15.43 -6.89
N GLU A 24 10.44 14.46 -6.15
CA GLU A 24 11.80 13.93 -6.21
C GLU A 24 11.75 12.62 -7.00
N VAL A 25 12.66 12.45 -7.96
CA VAL A 25 12.82 11.21 -8.72
C VAL A 25 14.23 10.72 -8.47
N ASP A 26 14.31 9.52 -7.91
CA ASP A 26 15.55 8.82 -7.62
C ASP A 26 15.62 7.60 -8.55
N GLU A 27 16.51 7.71 -9.54
CA GLU A 27 16.83 6.65 -10.49
C GLU A 27 18.12 5.92 -10.09
N ASP A 28 18.33 5.68 -8.80
CA ASP A 28 19.49 4.92 -8.35
C ASP A 28 19.44 3.48 -8.88
N GLN A 29 20.54 3.08 -9.53
CA GLN A 29 20.91 1.67 -9.62
C GLN A 29 21.45 1.30 -8.25
N ASP A 30 20.58 0.77 -7.39
CA ASP A 30 20.96 0.25 -6.09
C ASP A 30 21.78 -1.04 -6.30
N ASP A 31 23.03 -0.88 -6.76
CA ASP A 31 23.97 -1.98 -7.07
C ASP A 31 24.33 -2.80 -5.83
N ASN A 32 23.95 -2.31 -4.63
CA ASN A 32 24.26 -2.92 -3.35
C ASN A 32 23.15 -3.84 -2.82
N GLU A 33 21.91 -3.75 -3.31
CA GLU A 33 20.85 -4.69 -2.96
C GLU A 33 20.79 -5.85 -3.97
N LEU A 34 21.68 -6.82 -3.77
CA LEU A 34 21.58 -8.12 -4.44
C LEU A 34 20.40 -8.90 -3.83
N GLU A 35 19.49 -9.38 -4.69
CA GLU A 35 18.48 -10.34 -4.28
C GLU A 35 19.13 -11.68 -3.86
N ASP A 36 18.37 -12.54 -3.17
CA ASP A 36 18.85 -13.87 -2.75
C ASP A 36 19.35 -14.74 -3.93
N ASP A 37 18.91 -14.42 -5.15
CA ASP A 37 19.32 -15.08 -6.39
C ASP A 37 20.55 -14.42 -7.07
N GLY A 38 21.10 -13.36 -6.48
CA GLY A 38 22.21 -12.58 -7.01
C GLY A 38 21.84 -11.64 -8.15
N SER A 39 20.55 -11.41 -8.41
CA SER A 39 20.10 -10.44 -9.40
C SER A 39 20.04 -9.02 -8.82
N THR A 40 20.45 -8.02 -9.61
CA THR A 40 20.36 -6.60 -9.24
C THR A 40 18.93 -6.13 -9.37
N LYS A 41 18.39 -5.56 -8.28
CA LYS A 41 17.03 -5.04 -8.25
C LYS A 41 16.99 -3.64 -8.87
N LEU A 42 16.49 -3.54 -10.11
CA LEU A 42 16.24 -2.23 -10.74
C LEU A 42 14.98 -1.60 -10.13
N ILE A 43 15.16 -0.63 -9.22
CA ILE A 43 14.07 0.14 -8.63
C ILE A 43 14.12 1.58 -9.16
N THR A 44 12.97 2.21 -9.33
CA THR A 44 12.90 3.67 -9.47
C THR A 44 11.96 4.21 -8.44
N ARG A 45 12.47 5.12 -7.61
CA ARG A 45 11.78 5.68 -6.47
C ARG A 45 11.30 7.08 -6.84
N LEU A 46 10.02 7.36 -6.60
CA LEU A 46 9.44 8.70 -6.73
C LEU A 46 8.92 9.10 -5.36
N SER A 47 9.42 10.20 -4.82
CA SER A 47 8.91 10.77 -3.57
C SER A 47 8.23 12.11 -3.80
N CYS A 48 7.14 12.36 -3.09
CA CYS A 48 6.51 13.68 -3.04
C CYS A 48 5.84 13.90 -1.70
N TYR A 49 5.50 15.16 -1.41
CA TYR A 49 4.75 15.54 -0.23
C TYR A 49 3.27 15.71 -0.56
N ILE A 50 2.38 15.21 0.29
CA ILE A 50 0.93 15.36 0.16
C ILE A 50 0.31 15.92 1.44
N PRO A 51 -0.71 16.80 1.35
CA PRO A 51 -1.43 17.26 2.53
C PRO A 51 -2.27 16.12 3.11
N SER A 52 -2.44 16.11 4.42
CA SER A 52 -3.29 15.17 5.14
C SER A 52 -4.05 15.90 6.25
N GLU A 53 -5.21 15.37 6.61
CA GLU A 53 -6.08 15.92 7.65
C GLU A 53 -6.47 14.79 8.62
N ALA A 54 -6.22 14.98 9.91
CA ALA A 54 -6.61 14.01 10.93
C ALA A 54 -8.13 13.77 10.93
N GLY A 55 -8.52 12.51 11.09
CA GLY A 55 -9.91 12.05 11.02
C GLY A 55 -10.46 11.83 9.61
N LYS A 56 -9.72 12.18 8.55
CA LYS A 56 -10.16 11.95 7.17
C LYS A 56 -9.78 10.56 6.67
N VAL A 57 -10.76 9.90 6.06
CA VAL A 57 -10.54 8.65 5.35
C VAL A 57 -9.85 8.95 4.03
N PHE A 58 -8.84 8.16 3.71
CA PHE A 58 -8.12 8.27 2.45
C PHE A 58 -8.13 6.95 1.68
N ARG A 59 -7.88 7.06 0.38
CA ARG A 59 -7.81 5.95 -0.55
C ARG A 59 -6.52 6.03 -1.33
N ILE A 60 -5.82 4.90 -1.43
CA ILE A 60 -4.61 4.77 -2.24
C ILE A 60 -5.05 4.29 -3.62
N CYS A 61 -4.64 5.00 -4.66
CA CYS A 61 -4.98 4.73 -6.03
C CYS A 61 -3.73 4.54 -6.89
N ALA A 62 -3.82 3.65 -7.87
CA ALA A 62 -2.83 3.52 -8.92
C ALA A 62 -3.52 3.27 -10.26
N THR A 63 -2.92 3.80 -11.33
CA THR A 63 -3.34 3.58 -12.71
C THR A 63 -2.16 3.06 -13.50
N ILE A 64 -2.44 2.13 -14.41
CA ILE A 64 -1.50 1.78 -15.46
C ILE A 64 -2.11 2.06 -16.82
N GLN A 65 -1.50 3.01 -17.52
CA GLN A 65 -2.00 3.54 -18.78
C GLN A 65 -1.85 2.54 -19.93
N ARG A 66 -0.75 1.77 -19.94
CA ARG A 66 -0.49 0.75 -20.95
C ARG A 66 0.27 -0.40 -20.31
N VAL A 67 -0.44 -1.45 -19.92
CA VAL A 67 0.20 -2.73 -19.61
C VAL A 67 0.28 -3.52 -20.91
N PRO A 68 1.48 -3.84 -21.41
CA PRO A 68 1.65 -4.90 -22.39
C PRO A 68 0.90 -6.14 -21.93
N THR A 69 0.05 -6.67 -22.79
CA THR A 69 -0.90 -7.77 -22.52
C THR A 69 -0.27 -9.03 -21.90
N SER A 70 1.05 -9.16 -21.96
CA SER A 70 1.79 -10.36 -21.55
C SER A 70 2.21 -10.43 -20.08
N PHE A 71 1.98 -9.40 -19.25
CA PHE A 71 2.37 -9.45 -17.84
C PHE A 71 1.32 -8.92 -16.87
N LEU A 72 1.42 -9.42 -15.65
CA LEU A 72 0.67 -9.00 -14.48
C LEU A 72 1.47 -7.96 -13.73
N VAL A 73 0.77 -7.23 -12.89
CA VAL A 73 1.41 -6.31 -11.99
C VAL A 73 0.95 -6.62 -10.57
N SER A 74 1.92 -6.68 -9.67
CA SER A 74 1.68 -6.73 -8.23
C SER A 74 1.74 -5.31 -7.69
N MET A 75 0.76 -4.92 -6.89
CA MET A 75 0.77 -3.69 -6.13
C MET A 75 0.81 -4.01 -4.65
N LEU A 76 1.85 -3.53 -4.00
CA LEU A 76 2.05 -3.62 -2.56
C LEU A 76 1.96 -2.21 -1.99
N ALA A 77 1.12 -2.00 -0.97
CA ALA A 77 1.07 -0.73 -0.26
C ALA A 77 1.50 -0.90 1.20
N ARG A 78 2.33 0.03 1.66
CA ARG A 78 2.76 0.17 3.05
C ARG A 78 2.37 1.56 3.54
N VAL A 79 1.91 1.64 4.77
CA VAL A 79 1.62 2.92 5.44
C VAL A 79 2.27 2.88 6.80
N ASP A 80 3.08 3.89 7.11
CA ASP A 80 3.92 3.95 8.30
C ASP A 80 4.76 2.67 8.48
N GLY A 81 5.34 2.21 7.37
CA GLY A 81 6.12 0.98 7.28
C GLY A 81 5.35 -0.34 7.41
N LYS A 82 4.05 -0.27 7.68
CA LYS A 82 3.22 -1.47 7.78
C LYS A 82 2.60 -1.82 6.44
N LYS A 83 2.86 -3.05 5.99
CA LYS A 83 2.18 -3.65 4.84
C LYS A 83 0.67 -3.74 5.11
N ILE A 84 -0.11 -2.92 4.38
CA ILE A 84 -1.57 -2.89 4.44
C ILE A 84 -2.20 -3.67 3.29
N PHE A 85 -1.55 -3.72 2.14
CA PHE A 85 -2.16 -4.26 0.94
C PHE A 85 -1.13 -4.96 0.07
N ASP A 86 -1.57 -6.03 -0.58
CA ASP A 86 -0.81 -6.85 -1.51
C ASP A 86 -1.80 -7.50 -2.46
N THR A 87 -1.92 -6.95 -3.67
CA THR A 87 -2.75 -7.54 -4.71
C THR A 87 -1.96 -7.74 -5.98
N GLU A 88 -2.18 -8.89 -6.59
CA GLU A 88 -1.88 -9.11 -7.98
C GLU A 88 -3.10 -8.63 -8.78
N PHE A 89 -2.87 -7.96 -9.91
CA PHE A 89 -3.91 -7.66 -10.86
C PHE A 89 -3.44 -7.98 -12.28
N SER A 90 -4.37 -8.52 -13.05
CA SER A 90 -4.24 -8.61 -14.49
C SER A 90 -4.94 -7.42 -15.08
N VAL A 91 -4.27 -6.70 -15.97
CA VAL A 91 -5.01 -5.83 -16.89
C VAL A 91 -5.77 -6.76 -17.82
N ASP A 92 -7.09 -6.56 -17.90
CA ASP A 92 -7.95 -7.41 -18.72
C ASP A 92 -7.58 -7.17 -20.18
N GLU A 93 -7.10 -8.21 -20.87
CA GLU A 93 -6.82 -8.14 -22.31
C GLU A 93 -8.06 -7.73 -23.11
N LYS A 94 -9.26 -7.92 -22.56
CA LYS A 94 -10.53 -7.61 -23.23
C LYS A 94 -10.88 -6.13 -23.25
N CYS A 95 -10.27 -5.31 -22.39
CA CYS A 95 -10.50 -3.87 -22.32
C CYS A 95 -9.19 -3.09 -22.39
N PRO A 96 -8.46 -3.16 -23.53
CA PRO A 96 -7.16 -2.48 -23.68
C PRO A 96 -7.28 -0.95 -23.72
N GLU A 97 -8.49 -0.42 -23.92
CA GLU A 97 -8.75 1.01 -24.06
C GLU A 97 -8.90 1.73 -22.71
N GLU A 98 -9.27 1.00 -21.65
CA GLU A 98 -9.42 1.59 -20.32
C GLU A 98 -8.15 1.36 -19.49
N PRO A 99 -7.52 2.43 -18.96
CA PRO A 99 -6.35 2.28 -18.15
C PRO A 99 -6.73 1.52 -16.87
N GLY A 100 -5.97 0.47 -16.54
CA GLY A 100 -6.23 -0.36 -15.36
C GLY A 100 -6.11 0.48 -14.10
N ARG A 101 -7.24 0.80 -13.47
CA ARG A 101 -7.30 1.55 -12.21
C ARG A 101 -7.48 0.59 -11.04
N ILE A 102 -6.61 0.73 -10.05
CA ILE A 102 -6.71 0.03 -8.77
C ILE A 102 -6.87 1.07 -7.69
N SER A 103 -7.74 0.77 -6.75
CA SER A 103 -7.89 1.63 -5.59
C SER A 103 -8.18 0.81 -4.35
N PHE A 104 -7.75 1.34 -3.21
CA PHE A 104 -7.83 0.68 -1.93
C PHE A 104 -8.11 1.68 -0.82
N GLU A 105 -9.23 1.51 -0.14
CA GLU A 105 -9.70 2.35 0.97
C GLU A 105 -9.82 1.52 2.28
N GLU A 106 -9.87 0.19 2.18
CA GLU A 106 -10.28 -0.68 3.29
C GLU A 106 -9.25 -1.76 3.63
N TYR A 107 -8.75 -1.76 4.85
CA TYR A 107 -7.87 -2.80 5.37
C TYR A 107 -8.63 -3.92 6.07
N ARG A 108 -8.26 -5.18 5.82
CA ARG A 108 -8.83 -6.33 6.54
C ARG A 108 -8.04 -6.62 7.81
N VAL A 109 -8.67 -6.40 8.96
CA VAL A 109 -8.08 -6.59 10.29
C VAL A 109 -8.08 -8.06 10.69
N ASP A 110 -9.19 -8.75 10.45
CA ASP A 110 -9.34 -10.18 10.73
C ASP A 110 -10.27 -10.88 9.72
N SER A 111 -10.70 -12.11 10.01
CA SER A 111 -11.59 -12.87 9.11
C SER A 111 -13.03 -12.33 9.00
N LYS A 112 -13.43 -11.44 9.92
CA LYS A 112 -14.78 -10.90 10.08
C LYS A 112 -14.85 -9.39 9.90
N HIS A 113 -13.75 -8.68 10.10
CA HIS A 113 -13.75 -7.23 10.17
C HIS A 113 -12.79 -6.59 9.16
N LYS A 114 -13.24 -5.48 8.60
CA LYS A 114 -12.44 -4.51 7.86
C LYS A 114 -12.45 -3.17 8.58
N THR A 115 -11.54 -2.30 8.22
CA THR A 115 -11.48 -0.90 8.65
C THR A 115 -11.20 -0.04 7.44
N LYS A 116 -11.66 1.21 7.45
CA LYS A 116 -11.17 2.22 6.50
C LYS A 116 -9.78 2.70 6.91
N LEU A 117 -8.99 3.15 5.94
CA LEU A 117 -7.72 3.84 6.17
C LEU A 117 -8.01 5.30 6.51
N MET A 118 -7.52 5.77 7.66
CA MET A 118 -7.78 7.12 8.14
C MET A 118 -6.49 7.74 8.67
N PHE A 119 -6.28 9.03 8.39
CA PHE A 119 -5.23 9.80 9.04
C PHE A 119 -5.65 10.13 10.47
N ASP A 120 -4.71 10.14 11.40
CA ASP A 120 -4.94 10.51 12.81
C ASP A 120 -3.74 11.27 13.35
N ASN A 121 -3.91 11.91 14.49
CA ASN A 121 -2.83 12.59 15.17
C ASN A 121 -1.88 11.59 15.86
N ILE A 122 -0.58 11.81 15.69
CA ILE A 122 0.44 11.11 16.46
C ILE A 122 0.30 11.51 17.92
N THR A 123 0.10 10.53 18.79
CA THR A 123 0.18 10.72 20.23
C THR A 123 1.65 10.76 20.63
N LEU A 124 2.08 11.82 21.32
CA LEU A 124 3.45 11.95 21.82
C LEU A 124 3.54 11.53 23.29
N THR A 125 4.73 11.09 23.70
CA THR A 125 5.04 10.78 25.09
C THR A 125 6.51 11.06 25.39
N ASP A 126 6.82 11.42 26.63
CA ASP A 126 8.20 11.49 27.15
C ASP A 126 8.63 10.18 27.84
N ASP A 127 7.74 9.19 27.91
CA ASP A 127 8.03 7.92 28.57
C ASP A 127 8.56 6.88 27.56
N ASP A 128 9.87 6.67 27.58
CA ASP A 128 10.57 5.64 26.79
C ASP A 128 10.04 4.20 27.01
N THR A 129 9.34 3.95 28.11
CA THR A 129 8.78 2.62 28.38
C THR A 129 7.51 2.34 27.57
N VAL A 130 6.73 3.39 27.29
CA VAL A 130 5.44 3.34 26.57
C VAL A 130 5.60 3.64 25.08
N SER A 131 6.72 4.27 24.70
CA SER A 131 6.97 4.67 23.32
C SER A 131 7.08 3.50 22.33
N GLU A 132 6.77 3.75 21.06
CA GLU A 132 7.04 2.80 19.97
C GLU A 132 8.53 2.49 19.91
N LYS A 133 8.89 1.20 19.89
CA LYS A 133 10.29 0.71 19.93
C LYS A 133 10.76 0.14 18.60
N ASP A 134 9.88 0.05 17.62
CA ASP A 134 10.23 -0.44 16.29
C ASP A 134 10.86 0.67 15.46
N ASP A 135 12.20 0.76 15.50
CA ASP A 135 12.99 1.77 14.78
C ASP A 135 12.68 1.79 13.27
N LYS A 136 12.40 0.63 12.67
CA LYS A 136 12.07 0.54 11.24
C LYS A 136 10.73 1.20 10.95
N ARG A 137 9.76 1.01 11.85
CA ARG A 137 8.44 1.63 11.76
C ARG A 137 8.53 3.14 12.00
N LEU A 138 9.34 3.58 12.97
CA LEU A 138 9.60 4.98 13.26
C LEU A 138 10.24 5.70 12.07
N ALA A 139 11.22 5.08 11.41
CA ALA A 139 11.87 5.63 10.22
C ALA A 139 10.91 5.80 9.03
N GLN A 140 9.81 5.05 9.00
CA GLN A 140 8.81 5.08 7.93
C GLN A 140 7.53 5.82 8.35
N LEU A 141 7.50 6.42 9.53
CA LEU A 141 6.34 7.17 10.03
C LEU A 141 6.03 8.38 9.12
N GLY A 142 4.75 8.61 8.85
CA GLY A 142 4.33 9.71 7.98
C GLY A 142 4.56 9.43 6.49
N THR A 143 4.66 8.15 6.11
CA THR A 143 4.85 7.75 4.71
C THR A 143 3.81 6.74 4.25
N ILE A 144 3.37 6.90 3.00
CA ILE A 144 2.61 5.90 2.24
C ILE A 144 3.52 5.47 1.09
N CYS A 145 3.91 4.21 1.06
CA CYS A 145 4.74 3.63 0.01
C CYS A 145 3.90 2.68 -0.85
N VAL A 146 3.90 2.90 -2.16
CA VAL A 146 3.22 2.06 -3.15
C VAL A 146 4.28 1.47 -4.07
N GLU A 147 4.49 0.17 -3.93
CA GLU A 147 5.41 -0.63 -4.71
C GLU A 147 4.63 -1.31 -5.84
N ILE A 148 5.11 -1.15 -7.08
CA ILE A 148 4.52 -1.72 -8.28
C ILE A 148 5.56 -2.61 -8.97
N GLU A 149 5.28 -3.91 -9.03
CA GLU A 149 6.19 -4.94 -9.54
C GLU A 149 5.58 -5.69 -10.73
N PRO A 150 6.19 -5.65 -11.93
CA PRO A 150 5.79 -6.49 -13.06
C PRO A 150 6.13 -7.97 -12.82
N GLY A 151 5.24 -8.89 -13.23
CA GLY A 151 5.51 -10.33 -13.19
C GLY A 151 4.53 -11.17 -14.02
N ILE A 152 4.62 -12.49 -13.87
CA ILE A 152 3.89 -13.46 -14.69
C ILE A 152 3.23 -14.53 -13.80
N TRP A 153 2.10 -15.09 -14.25
CA TRP A 153 1.52 -16.26 -13.60
C TRP A 153 2.42 -17.47 -13.83
N VAL A 154 2.71 -18.18 -12.75
CA VAL A 154 3.29 -19.51 -12.78
C VAL A 154 2.15 -20.52 -12.78
N LYS A 155 2.23 -21.55 -13.62
CA LYS A 155 1.17 -22.58 -13.81
C LYS A 155 0.82 -23.40 -12.56
N ARG A 156 1.42 -23.10 -11.40
CA ARG A 156 1.16 -23.80 -10.16
C ARG A 156 -0.12 -23.28 -9.51
N LYS A 157 -1.12 -24.14 -9.50
CA LYS A 157 -2.38 -23.94 -8.78
C LYS A 157 -2.18 -24.30 -7.32
N ARG A 158 -2.43 -23.35 -6.41
CA ARG A 158 -2.49 -23.62 -4.97
C ARG A 158 -3.91 -23.38 -4.46
N PRO A 159 -4.39 -24.18 -3.49
CA PRO A 159 -5.58 -23.81 -2.73
C PRO A 159 -5.39 -22.41 -2.15
N ARG A 160 -6.37 -21.54 -2.33
CA ARG A 160 -6.30 -20.20 -1.73
C ARG A 160 -6.35 -20.36 -0.21
N ALA A 161 -5.20 -20.18 0.43
CA ALA A 161 -5.15 -20.03 1.87
C ALA A 161 -6.03 -18.84 2.29
N PRO A 162 -6.68 -18.89 3.46
CA PRO A 162 -7.33 -17.72 4.01
C PRO A 162 -6.33 -16.55 4.05
N PRO A 163 -6.79 -15.31 3.80
CA PRO A 163 -5.90 -14.15 3.86
C PRO A 163 -5.16 -14.15 5.20
N LYS A 164 -3.82 -14.03 5.16
CA LYS A 164 -3.05 -13.82 6.38
C LYS A 164 -3.48 -12.47 6.93
N THR A 165 -4.16 -12.49 8.06
CA THR A 165 -4.59 -11.28 8.75
C THR A 165 -3.47 -10.87 9.67
N THR A 166 -2.65 -9.92 9.22
CA THR A 166 -1.74 -9.25 10.12
C THR A 166 -2.60 -8.30 10.94
N ARG A 167 -2.69 -8.46 12.26
CA ARG A 167 -3.43 -7.46 13.04
C ARG A 167 -2.75 -6.11 12.88
N LEU A 168 -3.45 -5.13 12.32
CA LEU A 168 -2.97 -3.75 12.34
C LEU A 168 -2.91 -3.34 13.81
N LYS A 169 -1.71 -3.02 14.27
CA LYS A 169 -1.50 -2.58 15.64
C LYS A 169 -1.62 -1.08 15.57
N LYS A 170 -2.47 -0.50 16.42
CA LYS A 170 -2.49 0.95 16.61
C LYS A 170 -1.04 1.41 16.86
N PHE A 171 -0.66 2.56 16.29
CA PHE A 171 0.65 3.13 16.56
C PHE A 171 0.74 3.41 18.07
N SER A 172 1.80 2.92 18.73
CA SER A 172 2.05 3.30 20.13
C SER A 172 2.41 4.79 20.18
N PRO A 173 2.29 5.46 21.34
CA PRO A 173 2.80 6.82 21.47
C PRO A 173 4.25 6.94 20.98
N VAL A 174 4.59 8.03 20.31
CA VAL A 174 5.95 8.26 19.78
C VAL A 174 6.70 9.12 20.77
N HIS A 175 7.95 8.74 21.07
CA HIS A 175 8.79 9.56 21.93
C HIS A 175 9.07 10.91 21.26
N GLU A 176 9.00 12.02 22.00
CA GLU A 176 9.17 13.36 21.42
C GLU A 176 10.48 13.53 20.64
N GLN A 177 11.56 12.91 21.11
CA GLN A 177 12.87 12.94 20.45
C GLN A 177 12.92 12.20 19.12
N HIS A 178 12.05 11.20 18.92
CA HIS A 178 11.97 10.42 17.68
C HIS A 178 10.95 10.98 16.69
N LYS A 179 10.27 12.08 17.05
CA LYS A 179 9.30 12.73 16.16
C LYS A 179 10.03 13.46 15.03
N ILE A 180 10.26 12.74 13.94
CA ILE A 180 10.76 13.34 12.70
C ILE A 180 9.55 13.94 11.98
N GLY A 181 9.35 15.25 12.12
CA GLY A 181 8.59 16.10 11.22
C GLY A 181 7.33 15.50 10.57
N GLY A 182 6.17 15.75 11.20
CA GLY A 182 4.85 15.31 10.76
C GLY A 182 4.01 15.02 12.01
N SER A 183 2.73 15.39 12.00
CA SER A 183 1.84 15.18 13.16
C SER A 183 0.82 14.08 12.92
N HIS A 184 0.80 13.45 11.74
CA HIS A 184 -0.19 12.44 11.41
C HIS A 184 0.40 11.05 11.29
N CYS A 185 -0.40 10.04 11.65
CA CYS A 185 -0.13 8.62 11.46
C CYS A 185 -1.39 7.90 10.96
N LEU A 186 -1.24 6.62 10.60
CA LEU A 186 -2.35 5.75 10.28
C LEU A 186 -3.12 5.36 11.54
N GLN A 187 -4.42 5.60 11.52
CA GLN A 187 -5.38 5.04 12.46
C GLN A 187 -6.32 4.06 11.78
N ILE A 188 -6.72 3.09 12.59
CA ILE A 188 -7.78 2.13 12.29
C ILE A 188 -9.09 2.85 12.62
N ALA A 189 -9.88 3.17 11.60
CA ALA A 189 -11.26 3.63 11.76
C ALA A 189 -12.16 2.55 12.40
N ASP A 190 -13.45 2.82 12.50
CA ASP A 190 -14.41 1.85 13.04
C ASP A 190 -14.41 0.52 12.27
N LEU A 191 -14.50 -0.58 13.03
CA LEU A 191 -14.53 -1.92 12.47
C LEU A 191 -15.87 -2.17 11.76
N ILE A 192 -15.79 -2.44 10.46
CA ILE A 192 -16.90 -2.85 9.61
C ILE A 192 -16.97 -4.37 9.57
N LEU A 193 -18.12 -4.94 9.93
CA LEU A 193 -18.35 -6.39 9.83
C LEU A 193 -18.48 -6.80 8.35
N ASP A 194 -17.45 -7.46 7.82
CA ASP A 194 -17.37 -8.02 6.47
C ASP A 194 -16.72 -9.41 6.49
N PRO A 195 -17.48 -10.48 6.80
CA PRO A 195 -16.95 -11.82 6.89
C PRO A 195 -16.40 -12.32 5.56
N VAL A 196 -15.21 -12.93 5.61
CA VAL A 196 -14.57 -13.55 4.45
C VAL A 196 -15.51 -14.62 3.88
N LYS A 197 -16.11 -14.34 2.72
CA LYS A 197 -16.80 -15.36 1.92
C LYS A 197 -15.73 -16.27 1.30
N LEU A 198 -15.40 -17.37 1.99
CA LEU A 198 -14.53 -18.41 1.44
C LEU A 198 -15.23 -19.01 0.21
N ARG A 199 -14.85 -18.54 -0.98
CA ARG A 199 -15.27 -19.17 -2.23
C ARG A 199 -14.65 -20.56 -2.29
N LYS A 200 -15.46 -21.61 -2.08
CA LYS A 200 -15.03 -23.00 -2.29
C LYS A 200 -14.46 -23.13 -3.70
N GLY A 201 -13.30 -23.75 -3.83
CA GLY A 201 -12.64 -23.95 -5.13
C GLY A 201 -11.90 -22.72 -5.69
N CYS A 202 -11.71 -21.64 -4.91
CA CYS A 202 -10.85 -20.54 -5.37
C CYS A 202 -9.39 -21.01 -5.41
N VAL A 203 -8.82 -21.07 -6.61
CA VAL A 203 -7.42 -21.37 -6.86
C VAL A 203 -6.65 -20.06 -6.92
N ARG A 204 -5.50 -19.99 -6.24
CA ARG A 204 -4.50 -18.95 -6.46
C ARG A 204 -3.44 -19.50 -7.39
N TYR A 205 -3.06 -18.71 -8.39
CA TYR A 205 -1.89 -18.99 -9.20
C TYR A 205 -0.68 -18.39 -8.49
N ASP A 206 0.43 -19.12 -8.48
CA ASP A 206 1.68 -18.51 -8.02
C ASP A 206 2.07 -17.41 -9.01
N TRP A 207 2.59 -16.31 -8.50
CA TRP A 207 3.14 -15.24 -9.32
C TRP A 207 4.67 -15.29 -9.21
N LYS A 208 5.36 -15.00 -10.31
CA LYS A 208 6.81 -14.80 -10.33
C LYS A 208 7.10 -13.42 -10.91
N ARG A 209 7.94 -12.66 -10.21
CA ARG A 209 8.48 -11.40 -10.71
C ARG A 209 9.17 -11.61 -12.06
N LEU A 210 9.00 -10.65 -12.97
CA LEU A 210 9.69 -10.68 -14.24
C LEU A 210 11.12 -10.16 -14.03
N GLU A 211 12.10 -11.06 -14.14
CA GLU A 211 13.52 -10.74 -13.99
C GLU A 211 13.93 -9.60 -14.92
N ARG A 212 14.83 -8.72 -14.44
CA ARG A 212 15.35 -7.55 -15.17
C ARG A 212 14.30 -6.51 -15.56
N LYS A 213 13.06 -6.61 -15.06
CA LYS A 213 12.09 -5.51 -15.16
C LYS A 213 12.21 -4.58 -13.97
N ARG A 214 12.12 -3.29 -14.29
CA ARG A 214 12.15 -2.20 -13.33
C ARG A 214 10.90 -2.26 -12.44
N MET A 215 11.12 -2.19 -11.15
CA MET A 215 10.12 -1.96 -10.11
C MET A 215 9.95 -0.47 -9.91
N TYR A 216 8.73 -0.02 -9.62
CA TYR A 216 8.44 1.36 -9.32
C TYR A 216 7.99 1.49 -7.87
N GLU A 217 8.54 2.45 -7.15
CA GLU A 217 8.16 2.76 -5.79
C GLU A 217 7.71 4.21 -5.72
N PHE A 218 6.49 4.43 -5.23
CA PHE A 218 5.93 5.76 -5.02
C PHE A 218 5.79 6.02 -3.52
N THR A 219 6.55 6.98 -3.00
CA THR A 219 6.59 7.33 -1.58
C THR A 219 5.95 8.70 -1.36
N PHE A 220 4.76 8.70 -0.78
CA PHE A 220 4.05 9.91 -0.38
C PHE A 220 4.37 10.23 1.08
N LYS A 221 5.13 11.31 1.30
CA LYS A 221 5.42 11.88 2.62
C LYS A 221 4.23 12.77 3.00
N TYR A 222 3.44 12.40 4.00
CA TYR A 222 2.21 13.12 4.32
C TYR A 222 2.31 13.93 5.62
N GLY A 223 1.64 15.08 5.66
CA GLY A 223 1.56 15.92 6.86
C GLY A 223 0.47 16.99 6.74
N PRO A 224 0.14 17.71 7.83
CA PRO A 224 -0.78 18.84 7.74
C PRO A 224 -0.31 19.87 6.73
N LEU A 225 -1.25 20.50 6.02
CA LEU A 225 -0.91 21.52 5.02
C LEU A 225 -0.09 22.66 5.62
N ASP A 226 -0.46 23.15 6.80
CA ASP A 226 0.26 24.23 7.50
C ASP A 226 1.72 23.85 7.80
N TRP A 227 1.95 22.58 8.18
CA TRP A 227 3.29 22.07 8.43
C TRP A 227 4.12 21.99 7.15
N LEU A 228 3.51 21.51 6.06
CA LEU A 228 4.16 21.48 4.73
C LEU A 228 4.49 22.89 4.23
N GLN A 229 3.61 23.86 4.45
CA GLN A 229 3.83 25.27 4.10
C GLN A 229 4.95 25.88 4.93
N ALA A 230 4.95 25.65 6.26
CA ALA A 230 5.99 26.15 7.15
C ALA A 230 7.39 25.61 6.82
N LYS A 231 7.47 24.37 6.30
CA LYS A 231 8.72 23.76 5.82
C LYS A 231 9.12 24.16 4.40
N GLY A 232 8.27 24.92 3.69
CA GLY A 232 8.51 25.29 2.29
C GLY A 232 8.30 24.14 1.30
N TYR A 233 7.66 23.05 1.74
CA TYR A 233 7.28 21.93 0.86
C TYR A 233 6.05 22.28 0.02
N ALA A 234 5.04 22.91 0.64
CA ALA A 234 3.86 23.40 -0.05
C ALA A 234 3.91 24.94 -0.21
N PRO A 235 3.31 25.49 -1.28
CA PRO A 235 3.23 26.94 -1.44
C PRO A 235 2.40 27.56 -0.31
N LEU A 236 2.89 28.64 0.29
CA LEU A 236 2.07 29.46 1.18
C LEU A 236 0.92 30.01 0.35
N ILE A 237 -0.31 29.60 0.68
CA ILE A 237 -1.50 30.29 0.18
C ILE A 237 -1.36 31.71 0.71
N LYS A 238 -1.03 32.65 -0.19
CA LYS A 238 -1.05 34.07 0.15
C LYS A 238 -2.47 34.34 0.58
N ARG A 239 -2.69 34.41 1.90
CA ARG A 239 -3.93 34.96 2.43
C ARG A 239 -4.09 36.27 1.68
N LEU A 240 -5.20 36.41 0.94
CA LEU A 240 -5.54 37.72 0.43
C LEU A 240 -5.39 38.65 1.63
N PRO A 241 -4.60 39.75 1.51
CA PRO A 241 -4.30 40.61 2.64
C PRO A 241 -5.61 40.84 3.36
N ASP A 242 -5.67 40.40 4.63
CA ASP A 242 -6.88 40.41 5.42
C ASP A 242 -7.57 41.73 5.11
N ALA A 243 -8.82 41.65 4.64
CA ALA A 243 -9.58 42.82 4.24
C ALA A 243 -9.31 43.89 5.31
N PRO A 244 -8.85 45.10 4.90
CA PRO A 244 -8.32 46.09 5.83
C PRO A 244 -9.25 46.12 7.04
N PRO A 245 -8.71 45.95 8.26
CA PRO A 245 -9.49 45.63 9.45
C PRO A 245 -10.72 46.50 9.41
N SER A 246 -11.89 45.87 9.31
CA SER A 246 -13.17 46.55 9.16
C SER A 246 -13.11 47.77 10.07
N PRO A 247 -13.27 49.01 9.54
CA PRO A 247 -13.11 50.22 10.33
C PRO A 247 -13.85 49.97 11.64
N PRO A 248 -13.18 50.18 12.80
CA PRO A 248 -13.67 49.72 14.09
C PRO A 248 -15.14 50.04 14.11
N MET A 249 -15.99 49.00 14.11
CA MET A 249 -17.41 49.21 14.28
C MET A 249 -17.48 50.03 15.55
N ILE A 250 -17.83 51.31 15.39
CA ILE A 250 -18.23 52.14 16.51
C ILE A 250 -19.42 51.35 17.01
N ILE A 251 -19.18 50.59 18.09
CA ILE A 251 -20.23 50.03 18.90
C ILE A 251 -20.88 51.31 19.43
N GLU A 252 -21.87 51.83 18.69
CA GLU A 252 -22.87 52.70 19.27
C GLU A 252 -23.31 51.91 20.50
N GLU A 253 -22.96 52.44 21.67
CA GLU A 253 -23.33 51.90 22.96
C GLU A 253 -24.83 51.65 22.90
N SER A 254 -25.19 50.39 22.60
CA SER A 254 -26.57 49.97 22.70
C SER A 254 -26.95 50.24 24.15
N PRO A 255 -28.06 50.95 24.40
CA PRO A 255 -28.42 51.41 25.72
C PRO A 255 -28.34 50.23 26.67
N ARG A 256 -27.49 50.39 27.67
CA ARG A 256 -27.22 49.47 28.78
C ARG A 256 -28.56 48.90 29.26
N ILE A 257 -28.90 47.70 28.78
CA ILE A 257 -30.04 46.95 29.30
C ILE A 257 -29.63 46.60 30.72
N GLU A 258 -30.27 47.25 31.69
CA GLU A 258 -30.11 46.91 33.09
C GLU A 258 -30.36 45.41 33.25
N PRO A 259 -29.46 44.69 33.93
CA PRO A 259 -29.65 43.27 34.18
C PRO A 259 -30.92 43.13 35.00
N LEU A 260 -32.00 42.66 34.36
CA LEU A 260 -33.18 42.17 35.06
C LEU A 260 -32.70 41.11 36.04
N GLU A 261 -32.82 41.42 37.33
CA GLU A 261 -32.62 40.48 38.43
C GLU A 261 -33.54 39.28 38.22
N LEU A 262 -33.02 38.25 37.55
CA LEU A 262 -33.64 36.94 37.54
C LEU A 262 -33.54 36.41 38.97
N SER A 263 -34.67 36.40 39.65
CA SER A 263 -34.85 35.75 40.95
C SER A 263 -34.25 34.35 40.93
N PRO A 264 -33.56 33.92 42.02
CA PRO A 264 -32.96 32.61 42.10
C PRO A 264 -34.05 31.54 41.94
N VAL A 265 -33.99 30.81 40.82
CA VAL A 265 -34.78 29.60 40.63
C VAL A 265 -34.06 28.51 41.41
N ASP A 266 -34.64 28.14 42.55
CA ASP A 266 -34.16 27.03 43.36
C ASP A 266 -34.13 25.75 42.49
N PRO A 267 -32.99 25.02 42.45
CA PRO A 267 -32.92 23.77 41.71
C PRO A 267 -33.92 22.76 42.29
N PRO A 268 -34.65 22.01 41.44
CA PRO A 268 -35.60 21.02 41.91
C PRO A 268 -34.89 19.96 42.76
N ARG A 269 -35.32 19.89 44.03
CA ARG A 269 -34.93 18.88 45.01
C ARG A 269 -35.37 17.50 44.50
N ILE A 270 -34.42 16.73 44.00
CA ILE A 270 -34.62 15.31 43.65
C ILE A 270 -34.67 14.54 44.96
N GLU A 271 -35.88 14.10 45.35
CA GLU A 271 -36.09 13.16 46.44
C GLU A 271 -35.53 11.78 46.04
N PRO A 272 -34.75 11.11 46.90
CA PRO A 272 -34.28 9.75 46.66
C PRO A 272 -35.38 8.76 47.07
N SER A 273 -36.29 8.43 46.15
CA SER A 273 -37.20 7.30 46.31
C SER A 273 -36.69 6.07 45.53
N ASP A 274 -36.38 5.03 46.31
CA ASP A 274 -36.53 3.61 45.99
C ASP A 274 -35.78 3.06 44.77
N ILE A 275 -34.45 2.99 44.89
CA ILE A 275 -33.67 1.97 44.18
C ILE A 275 -33.97 0.62 44.84
N THR A 276 -35.03 -0.02 44.35
CA THR A 276 -35.32 -1.42 44.66
C THR A 276 -34.40 -2.27 43.80
N MET A 277 -33.45 -2.96 44.43
CA MET A 277 -32.57 -3.94 43.79
C MET A 277 -33.40 -5.12 43.28
N ALA A 278 -33.76 -5.09 42.00
CA ALA A 278 -34.33 -6.24 41.31
C ALA A 278 -33.20 -7.14 40.79
N GLU A 279 -33.17 -8.34 41.36
CA GLU A 279 -32.35 -9.50 41.02
C GLU A 279 -32.58 -9.91 39.54
N PRO A 280 -31.53 -10.13 38.74
CA PRO A 280 -31.70 -10.52 37.33
C PRO A 280 -32.05 -12.00 37.22
N GLN A 281 -33.30 -12.28 36.85
CA GLN A 281 -33.72 -13.58 36.34
C GLN A 281 -33.24 -13.78 34.89
N PRO A 282 -32.90 -15.01 34.47
CA PRO A 282 -32.46 -15.30 33.12
C PRO A 282 -33.66 -15.49 32.18
N GLU A 283 -33.90 -14.53 31.28
CA GLU A 283 -34.93 -14.66 30.25
C GLU A 283 -34.38 -15.34 28.99
N ASN A 284 -34.92 -16.53 28.75
CA ASN A 284 -34.93 -17.24 27.47
C ASN A 284 -35.55 -16.36 26.39
N THR A 285 -34.83 -16.13 25.29
CA THR A 285 -35.40 -15.52 24.07
C THR A 285 -35.64 -16.61 23.02
N GLU A 286 -36.88 -17.11 23.04
CA GLU A 286 -37.48 -17.79 21.90
C GLU A 286 -37.81 -16.78 20.79
N SER A 287 -37.49 -17.20 19.57
CA SER A 287 -38.08 -16.86 18.28
C SER A 287 -39.29 -15.92 18.27
N SER A 288 -39.13 -14.74 17.65
CA SER A 288 -40.24 -13.96 17.12
C SER A 288 -39.98 -13.51 15.67
N ASN A 289 -40.75 -14.15 14.79
CA ASN A 289 -41.24 -13.77 13.47
C ASN A 289 -40.78 -12.44 12.85
N ILE A 290 -40.23 -12.62 11.65
CA ILE A 290 -39.98 -11.63 10.61
C ILE A 290 -41.33 -11.14 10.08
N MET A 291 -41.66 -9.87 10.30
CA MET A 291 -42.69 -9.16 9.54
C MET A 291 -42.05 -8.47 8.34
N GLY A 292 -42.73 -8.61 7.20
CA GLY A 292 -42.30 -8.17 5.87
C GLY A 292 -42.10 -6.66 5.78
N VAL A 293 -41.04 -6.29 5.06
CA VAL A 293 -40.83 -4.93 4.58
C VAL A 293 -41.21 -4.93 3.11
N ASP A 294 -42.23 -4.14 2.79
CA ASP A 294 -42.77 -4.00 1.45
C ASP A 294 -41.71 -3.54 0.45
N SER A 295 -41.75 -4.19 -0.72
CA SER A 295 -40.90 -3.90 -1.86
C SER A 295 -41.27 -2.55 -2.48
N ILE A 296 -40.38 -1.57 -2.37
CA ILE A 296 -40.48 -0.31 -3.11
C ILE A 296 -40.21 -0.62 -4.58
N LYS A 297 -41.28 -0.60 -5.39
CA LYS A 297 -41.21 -0.56 -6.87
C LYS A 297 -40.64 0.81 -7.27
N VAL A 298 -39.39 0.81 -7.71
CA VAL A 298 -38.80 1.96 -8.41
C VAL A 298 -39.13 1.80 -9.89
N GLU A 299 -39.92 2.73 -10.45
CA GLU A 299 -40.17 2.81 -11.88
C GLU A 299 -38.92 3.36 -12.61
N PRO A 300 -38.55 2.81 -13.78
CA PRO A 300 -37.41 3.28 -14.54
C PRO A 300 -37.69 4.66 -15.15
N VAL A 301 -36.81 5.62 -14.86
CA VAL A 301 -36.81 6.94 -15.49
C VAL A 301 -36.09 6.85 -16.83
N ASP A 302 -36.83 6.99 -17.92
CA ASP A 302 -36.28 7.08 -19.28
C ASP A 302 -35.61 8.44 -19.51
N ILE A 303 -34.29 8.49 -19.35
CA ILE A 303 -33.48 9.68 -19.68
C ILE A 303 -33.17 9.64 -21.19
N LYS A 304 -33.93 10.42 -21.97
CA LYS A 304 -33.63 10.68 -23.39
C LYS A 304 -32.43 11.64 -23.50
N ILE A 305 -31.24 11.07 -23.63
CA ILE A 305 -30.04 11.83 -24.01
C ILE A 305 -30.16 12.20 -25.48
N LYS A 306 -30.18 13.51 -25.77
CA LYS A 306 -30.10 14.02 -27.15
C LYS A 306 -28.74 13.67 -27.71
N LYS A 307 -28.71 12.94 -28.84
CA LYS A 307 -27.50 12.76 -29.65
C LYS A 307 -27.13 14.13 -30.22
N GLU A 308 -26.10 14.75 -29.68
CA GLU A 308 -25.38 15.82 -30.36
C GLU A 308 -24.38 15.18 -31.33
N ASP A 309 -24.38 15.70 -32.56
CA ASP A 309 -23.61 15.21 -33.69
C ASP A 309 -22.11 15.40 -33.43
N PHE A 310 -21.41 14.30 -33.17
CA PHE A 310 -19.95 14.29 -33.15
C PHE A 310 -19.40 14.35 -34.58
N PRO A 311 -18.36 15.17 -34.85
CA PRO A 311 -17.74 15.22 -36.15
C PRO A 311 -17.07 13.89 -36.50
N GLU A 312 -17.43 13.38 -37.68
CA GLU A 312 -16.92 12.14 -38.27
C GLU A 312 -15.39 12.25 -38.49
N PHE A 313 -14.60 11.57 -37.65
CA PHE A 313 -13.16 11.48 -37.84
C PHE A 313 -12.86 10.53 -39.00
N LYS A 314 -12.35 11.10 -40.10
CA LYS A 314 -11.81 10.30 -41.21
C LYS A 314 -10.50 9.62 -40.77
N PRO A 315 -10.37 8.29 -40.90
CA PRO A 315 -9.15 7.59 -40.52
C PRO A 315 -7.97 8.02 -41.40
N ILE A 316 -6.86 8.35 -40.75
CA ILE A 316 -5.58 8.64 -41.39
C ILE A 316 -5.03 7.32 -41.95
N PRO A 317 -4.63 7.25 -43.23
CA PRO A 317 -4.06 6.04 -43.81
C PRO A 317 -2.69 5.77 -43.20
N VAL A 318 -2.62 4.78 -42.32
CA VAL A 318 -1.36 4.23 -41.79
C VAL A 318 -0.71 3.40 -42.90
N LYS A 319 0.48 3.81 -43.32
CA LYS A 319 1.33 3.03 -44.21
C LYS A 319 1.74 1.74 -43.49
N LYS A 320 1.36 0.59 -44.05
CA LYS A 320 1.84 -0.72 -43.63
C LYS A 320 3.34 -0.81 -43.91
N GLU A 321 4.16 -0.76 -42.86
CA GLU A 321 5.53 -1.28 -42.93
C GLU A 321 5.46 -2.80 -42.76
N GLU A 322 5.92 -3.51 -43.79
CA GLU A 322 6.09 -4.97 -43.79
C GLU A 322 7.07 -5.36 -42.69
N SER A 323 6.55 -6.05 -41.67
CA SER A 323 7.36 -6.75 -40.68
C SER A 323 7.69 -8.15 -41.21
N PRO A 324 8.91 -8.66 -41.03
CA PRO A 324 9.33 -9.94 -41.57
C PRO A 324 8.53 -11.10 -40.93
N GLU A 325 8.08 -12.01 -41.79
CA GLU A 325 7.39 -13.26 -41.44
C GLU A 325 8.25 -14.08 -40.47
N ILE A 326 7.73 -14.29 -39.25
CA ILE A 326 8.25 -15.30 -38.33
C ILE A 326 7.39 -16.54 -38.55
N GLU A 327 7.99 -17.57 -39.17
CA GLU A 327 7.37 -18.89 -39.34
C GLU A 327 7.09 -19.52 -37.96
N PHE A 328 5.80 -19.63 -37.62
CA PHE A 328 5.35 -20.40 -36.47
C PHE A 328 5.38 -21.89 -36.81
N ILE A 329 6.30 -22.63 -36.18
CA ILE A 329 6.29 -24.10 -36.18
C ILE A 329 5.09 -24.57 -35.36
N GLY A 330 4.04 -25.00 -36.05
CA GLY A 330 2.83 -25.56 -35.46
C GLY A 330 3.09 -26.93 -34.82
N ILE A 331 3.11 -26.99 -33.49
CA ILE A 331 3.05 -28.25 -32.75
C ILE A 331 1.58 -28.67 -32.68
N LYS A 332 1.21 -29.70 -33.47
CA LYS A 332 -0.05 -30.41 -33.34
C LYS A 332 -0.04 -31.18 -32.02
N THR A 333 -0.94 -30.87 -31.10
CA THR A 333 -1.21 -31.71 -29.94
C THR A 333 -2.37 -32.64 -30.25
N GLU A 334 -2.05 -33.92 -30.42
CA GLU A 334 -3.01 -35.01 -30.47
C GLU A 334 -3.59 -35.32 -29.09
N THR A 335 -4.79 -35.84 -29.16
CA THR A 335 -5.78 -36.15 -28.13
C THR A 335 -5.36 -37.20 -27.09
N SER A 336 -5.62 -36.87 -25.82
CA SER A 336 -6.39 -37.66 -24.84
C SER A 336 -6.15 -39.19 -24.79
N ALA A 337 -5.37 -39.63 -23.80
CA ALA A 337 -5.59 -40.91 -23.11
C ALA A 337 -5.28 -40.79 -21.61
N ASP A 338 -6.10 -41.43 -20.80
CA ASP A 338 -6.06 -41.47 -19.33
C ASP A 338 -4.70 -41.92 -18.77
N VAL A 339 -4.07 -41.06 -17.96
CA VAL A 339 -2.89 -41.43 -17.16
C VAL A 339 -3.19 -41.22 -15.68
N LYS A 340 -3.17 -42.34 -14.93
CA LYS A 340 -3.26 -42.36 -13.47
C LYS A 340 -2.10 -41.57 -12.84
N PRO A 341 -2.32 -40.85 -11.73
CA PRO A 341 -1.26 -40.09 -11.08
C PRO A 341 -0.25 -41.03 -10.40
N VAL A 342 0.99 -40.98 -10.87
CA VAL A 342 2.16 -41.62 -10.24
C VAL A 342 2.74 -40.66 -9.19
N LEU A 343 3.09 -41.20 -8.02
CA LEU A 343 3.65 -40.47 -6.89
C LEU A 343 4.94 -39.73 -7.27
N ALA A 344 4.99 -38.43 -6.95
CA ALA A 344 6.16 -37.58 -7.11
C ALA A 344 7.25 -37.93 -6.07
N SER A 345 8.17 -38.84 -6.43
CA SER A 345 9.46 -38.98 -5.72
C SER A 345 10.61 -39.51 -6.59
N GLN A 346 10.48 -39.58 -7.92
CA GLN A 346 11.52 -40.13 -8.82
C GLN A 346 11.63 -39.37 -10.16
N VAL A 347 11.88 -38.06 -10.16
CA VAL A 347 11.92 -37.27 -11.42
C VAL A 347 13.30 -36.68 -11.77
N ASP A 348 14.38 -37.03 -11.05
CA ASP A 348 15.70 -36.44 -11.32
C ASP A 348 16.70 -37.33 -12.09
N GLU A 349 16.31 -38.52 -12.59
CA GLU A 349 17.27 -39.39 -13.30
C GLU A 349 17.15 -39.44 -14.84
N ASP A 350 16.07 -38.93 -15.45
CA ASP A 350 15.81 -39.16 -16.89
C ASP A 350 16.10 -37.97 -17.84
N ALA A 351 16.66 -36.85 -17.34
CA ALA A 351 17.06 -35.74 -18.22
C ALA A 351 18.30 -36.06 -19.09
N GLY A 352 18.94 -37.22 -18.89
CA GLY A 352 20.14 -37.65 -19.62
C GLY A 352 19.90 -38.21 -21.03
N THR A 353 18.65 -38.39 -21.47
CA THR A 353 18.34 -39.07 -22.74
C THR A 353 18.24 -38.14 -23.97
N LEU A 354 18.31 -36.82 -23.78
CA LEU A 354 18.21 -35.83 -24.87
C LEU A 354 19.55 -35.25 -25.33
N LEU A 355 20.65 -35.55 -24.64
CA LEU A 355 21.99 -35.08 -24.98
C LEU A 355 22.83 -36.24 -25.51
N ASN A 356 23.68 -35.98 -26.49
CA ASN A 356 24.70 -36.95 -26.89
C ASN A 356 25.56 -37.29 -25.65
N PRO A 357 26.04 -38.54 -25.53
CA PRO A 357 26.78 -38.99 -24.35
C PRO A 357 28.05 -38.15 -24.07
N GLU A 358 28.64 -37.55 -25.11
CA GLU A 358 29.75 -36.61 -24.98
C GLU A 358 29.33 -35.29 -24.32
N ASP A 359 28.19 -34.72 -24.73
CA ASP A 359 27.65 -33.48 -24.16
C ASP A 359 27.20 -33.68 -22.72
N ALA A 360 26.62 -34.84 -22.40
CA ALA A 360 26.24 -35.19 -21.02
C ALA A 360 27.46 -35.24 -20.09
N LEU A 361 28.60 -35.78 -20.56
CA LEU A 361 29.86 -35.76 -19.82
C LEU A 361 30.43 -34.34 -19.67
N ALA A 362 30.36 -33.52 -20.72
CA ALA A 362 30.80 -32.12 -20.67
C ALA A 362 29.98 -31.31 -19.64
N PHE A 363 28.66 -31.48 -19.61
CA PHE A 363 27.78 -30.84 -18.63
C PHE A 363 28.05 -31.32 -17.21
N LYS A 364 28.31 -32.61 -17.01
CA LYS A 364 28.67 -33.17 -15.69
C LYS A 364 29.98 -32.57 -15.18
N LEU A 365 31.01 -32.50 -16.03
CA LEU A 365 32.30 -31.86 -15.73
C LEU A 365 32.15 -30.36 -15.42
N LEU A 366 31.33 -29.65 -16.19
CA LEU A 366 31.08 -28.23 -15.96
C LEU A 366 30.39 -27.99 -14.61
N ARG A 367 29.39 -28.80 -14.27
CA ARG A 367 28.68 -28.73 -12.99
C ARG A 367 29.62 -28.99 -11.81
N GLU A 368 30.46 -30.01 -11.91
CA GLU A 368 31.46 -30.33 -10.89
C GLU A 368 32.50 -29.22 -10.73
N LYS A 369 32.94 -28.61 -11.85
CA LYS A 369 33.85 -27.45 -11.83
C LYS A 369 33.22 -26.24 -11.15
N MET A 370 31.97 -25.91 -11.45
CA MET A 370 31.26 -24.79 -10.80
C MET A 370 31.08 -25.03 -9.30
N GLU A 371 30.77 -26.26 -8.90
CA GLU A 371 30.61 -26.60 -7.48
C GLU A 371 31.95 -26.57 -6.72
N ALA A 372 33.05 -26.99 -7.36
CA ALA A 372 34.39 -26.87 -6.80
C ALA A 372 34.82 -25.40 -6.64
N GLU A 373 34.51 -24.53 -7.60
CA GLU A 373 34.76 -23.08 -7.54
C GLU A 373 34.00 -22.44 -6.37
N ARG A 374 32.71 -22.80 -6.20
CA ARG A 374 31.87 -22.32 -5.08
C ARG A 374 32.41 -22.77 -3.72
N ARG A 375 32.95 -24.00 -3.63
CA ARG A 375 33.63 -24.51 -2.43
C ARG A 375 34.97 -23.80 -2.16
N ARG A 376 35.67 -23.32 -3.19
CA ARG A 376 36.89 -22.52 -3.01
C ARG A 376 36.56 -21.11 -2.49
N GLN A 377 35.57 -20.44 -3.07
CA GLN A 377 35.16 -19.10 -2.66
C GLN A 377 34.67 -19.07 -1.20
N SER A 378 33.91 -20.09 -0.78
CA SER A 378 33.44 -20.21 0.62
C SER A 378 34.56 -20.49 1.64
N ARG A 379 35.75 -20.94 1.22
CA ARG A 379 36.91 -21.15 2.11
C ARG A 379 37.82 -19.92 2.25
N ILE A 380 37.74 -18.97 1.32
CA ILE A 380 38.60 -17.78 1.32
C ILE A 380 38.11 -16.72 2.32
N VAL A 381 36.83 -16.75 2.69
CA VAL A 381 36.30 -15.92 3.77
C VAL A 381 36.58 -16.61 5.12
N LYS A 382 37.82 -16.56 5.59
CA LYS A 382 38.05 -16.69 7.03
C LYS A 382 37.52 -15.41 7.67
N PRO A 383 36.50 -15.46 8.54
CA PRO A 383 36.20 -14.31 9.39
C PRO A 383 37.44 -14.09 10.26
N GLU A 384 38.22 -13.05 9.96
CA GLU A 384 39.19 -12.56 10.93
C GLU A 384 38.38 -12.17 12.17
N PRO A 385 38.66 -12.73 13.35
CA PRO A 385 38.04 -12.25 14.56
C PRO A 385 38.49 -10.80 14.72
N LEU A 386 37.54 -9.87 14.64
CA LEU A 386 37.74 -8.49 15.08
C LEU A 386 38.16 -8.57 16.54
N ILE A 387 39.47 -8.46 16.78
CA ILE A 387 40.02 -8.25 18.12
C ILE A 387 39.59 -6.85 18.49
N ILE A 388 38.42 -6.73 19.11
CA ILE A 388 38.02 -5.52 19.82
C ILE A 388 38.94 -5.46 21.04
N GLY A 389 40.08 -4.77 20.87
CA GLY A 389 40.96 -4.42 21.97
C GLY A 389 40.13 -3.71 23.04
N SER A 390 40.32 -4.11 24.30
CA SER A 390 39.64 -3.60 25.47
C SER A 390 39.63 -2.06 25.47
N LEU A 391 38.53 -1.46 25.02
CA LEU A 391 38.33 -0.02 25.13
C LEU A 391 38.14 0.30 26.61
N ILE A 392 39.14 0.97 27.19
CA ILE A 392 39.07 1.52 28.53
C ILE A 392 38.00 2.61 28.49
N ALA A 393 36.97 2.48 29.32
CA ALA A 393 35.92 3.48 29.45
C ALA A 393 36.55 4.84 29.83
N GLY A 394 36.42 5.84 28.94
CA GLY A 394 36.89 7.21 29.18
C GLY A 394 37.85 7.79 28.14
N GLN A 395 38.22 7.06 27.09
CA GLN A 395 39.09 7.61 26.04
C GLN A 395 38.27 8.39 25.00
N THR A 396 38.27 9.72 25.13
CA THR A 396 37.81 10.65 24.07
C THR A 396 38.81 10.65 22.93
N ILE A 397 38.36 10.22 21.74
CA ILE A 397 39.13 10.32 20.49
C ILE A 397 38.93 11.74 19.97
N ASP A 398 40.00 12.53 20.02
CA ASP A 398 40.02 13.88 19.45
C ASP A 398 40.31 13.77 17.95
N LEU A 399 39.37 14.22 17.12
CA LEU A 399 39.44 14.12 15.66
C LEU A 399 39.91 15.42 14.99
N THR A 400 40.41 16.39 15.76
CA THR A 400 41.07 17.57 15.21
C THR A 400 42.56 17.28 14.99
N LEU A 401 42.88 16.56 13.92
CA LEU A 401 44.21 16.67 13.32
C LEU A 401 44.07 17.49 12.05
N ASP A 402 44.55 18.72 12.14
CA ASP A 402 44.81 19.60 11.02
C ASP A 402 45.88 18.96 10.12
N ASP A 403 45.57 18.88 8.82
CA ASP A 403 46.52 18.50 7.77
C ASP A 403 47.43 19.71 7.45
N ASP A 404 48.73 19.56 7.72
CA ASP A 404 49.83 20.39 7.18
C ASP A 404 50.46 19.74 5.93
#